data_AF-A0A8T5PJJ7-F1
#
_entry.id   AF-A0A8T5PJJ7-F1
#
_cell.length_a   1.000
_cell.length_b   1.000
_cell.length_c   1.000
_cell.angle_alpha   90.00
_cell.angle_beta   90.00
_cell.angle_gamma   90.00
#
_symmetry.space_group_name_H-M   'P 1'
#
loop_
_entity.id
_entity.type
_entity.pdbx_description
1 polymer ?
#
loop_
_entity_poly.entity_id
_entity_poly.type
_entity_poly.pdbx_seq_one_letter_code
_entity_poly.pdbx_strand_id
1 'polypeptide(L)'
;MKGIALSTLAYIILAIISIMVILLLLGNKIYPSIQDTYCKILIGVKSILPLPEHMKTDSPMFCIKEEKKQVTTKEIYSGDPDRIAFEIASYVLACWEEASKVNENTLCYEIILKSLNGTITENMVRDKLKDYSYIMKWNVGDIQTTKSIGIFYNAEENIVEVY
;
A
#
# COMPACT_ATOMS: atom_id res chain seq x y z
N MET A 1 19.73 -16.38 64.38
CA MET A 1 18.43 -16.28 63.66
C MET A 1 18.33 -14.96 62.87
N LYS A 2 19.16 -14.75 61.84
CA LYS A 2 19.11 -13.57 60.94
C LYS A 2 19.02 -13.97 59.44
N GLY A 3 18.84 -15.26 59.15
CA GLY A 3 18.84 -15.80 57.77
C GLY A 3 17.47 -15.85 57.08
N ILE A 4 16.37 -15.69 57.83
CA ILE A 4 15.00 -15.84 57.30
C ILE A 4 14.55 -14.59 56.52
N ALA A 5 15.11 -13.43 56.86
CA ALA A 5 14.82 -12.17 56.17
C ALA A 5 15.47 -12.09 54.78
N LEU A 6 16.61 -12.78 54.57
CA LEU A 6 17.31 -12.76 53.29
C LEU A 6 16.62 -13.66 52.25
N SER A 7 16.12 -14.82 52.68
CA SER A 7 15.40 -15.74 51.78
C SER A 7 14.06 -15.16 51.33
N THR A 8 13.31 -14.53 52.23
CA THR A 8 12.05 -13.85 51.89
C THR A 8 12.25 -12.68 50.92
N LEU A 9 13.32 -11.90 51.09
CA LEU A 9 13.67 -10.83 50.14
C LEU A 9 13.97 -11.40 48.74
N ALA A 10 14.71 -12.51 48.66
CA ALA A 10 15.03 -13.16 47.39
C ALA A 10 13.77 -13.67 46.66
N TYR A 11 12.80 -14.24 47.38
CA TYR A 11 11.54 -14.68 46.77
C TYR A 11 10.69 -13.53 46.24
N ILE A 12 10.67 -12.38 46.93
CA ILE A 12 9.95 -11.18 46.46
C ILE A 12 10.58 -10.66 45.16
N ILE A 13 11.91 -10.62 45.08
CA ILE A 13 12.62 -10.18 43.87
C ILE A 13 12.32 -11.12 42.69
N LEU A 14 12.36 -12.44 42.92
CA LEU A 14 12.02 -13.43 41.87
C LEU A 14 10.58 -13.30 41.38
N ALA A 15 9.63 -13.04 42.28
CA ALA A 15 8.23 -12.83 41.92
C ALA A 15 8.04 -11.58 41.04
N ILE A 16 8.70 -10.47 41.38
CA ILE A 16 8.64 -9.23 40.60
C ILE A 16 9.21 -9.45 39.19
N ILE A 17 10.37 -10.12 39.07
CA ILE A 17 10.99 -10.41 37.78
C ILE A 17 10.08 -11.32 36.94
N SER A 18 9.46 -12.33 37.55
CA SER A 18 8.51 -13.22 36.87
C SER A 18 7.32 -12.45 36.29
N ILE A 19 6.70 -11.57 37.09
CA ILE A 19 5.56 -10.75 36.63
C ILE A 19 6.01 -9.80 35.50
N MET A 20 7.17 -9.18 35.63
CA MET A 20 7.71 -8.26 34.62
C MET A 20 7.97 -8.98 33.28
N VAL A 21 8.52 -10.19 33.32
CA VAL A 21 8.74 -11.01 32.11
C VAL A 21 7.41 -11.39 31.46
N ILE A 22 6.39 -11.75 32.26
CA ILE A 22 5.04 -12.04 31.73
C ILE A 22 4.46 -10.79 31.06
N LEU A 23 4.51 -9.62 31.71
CA LEU A 23 4.00 -8.38 31.14
C LEU A 23 4.71 -7.96 29.85
N LEU A 24 6.04 -8.17 29.76
CA LEU A 24 6.81 -7.90 28.53
C LEU A 24 6.42 -8.83 27.38
N LEU A 25 6.16 -10.12 27.68
CA LEU A 25 5.71 -11.08 26.68
C LEU A 25 4.28 -10.77 26.18
N LEU A 26 3.38 -10.40 27.09
CA LEU A 26 2.02 -9.99 26.75
C LEU A 26 2.02 -8.67 25.95
N GLY A 27 2.77 -7.67 26.39
CA GLY A 27 2.80 -6.33 25.79
C GLY A 27 3.33 -6.33 24.36
N ASN A 28 4.46 -6.99 24.11
CA ASN A 28 5.17 -6.84 22.83
C ASN A 28 4.69 -7.78 21.72
N LYS A 29 4.09 -8.93 22.05
CA LYS A 29 3.68 -9.93 21.04
C LYS A 29 2.17 -10.09 20.89
N ILE A 30 1.42 -9.89 21.95
CA ILE A 30 -0.02 -10.17 21.94
C ILE A 30 -0.80 -8.96 21.44
N TYR A 31 -0.39 -7.75 21.80
CA TYR A 31 -1.04 -6.52 21.37
C TYR A 31 -1.24 -6.41 19.84
N PRO A 32 -0.21 -6.58 18.98
CA PRO A 32 -0.40 -6.50 17.52
C PRO A 32 -1.23 -7.66 16.94
N SER A 33 -1.14 -8.86 17.55
CA SER A 33 -1.88 -10.05 17.11
C SER A 33 -3.38 -9.97 17.44
N ILE A 34 -3.73 -9.40 18.59
CA ILE A 34 -5.12 -9.15 18.99
C ILE A 34 -5.74 -8.10 18.07
N GLN A 35 -5.00 -7.02 17.76
CA GLN A 35 -5.46 -6.00 16.84
C GLN A 35 -5.79 -6.60 15.45
N ASP A 36 -4.88 -7.37 14.84
CA ASP A 36 -5.13 -8.03 13.55
C ASP A 36 -6.37 -8.94 13.58
N THR A 37 -6.49 -9.74 14.64
CA THR A 37 -7.63 -10.66 14.81
C THR A 37 -8.95 -9.90 14.95
N TYR A 38 -8.96 -8.85 15.78
CA TYR A 38 -10.12 -7.99 15.97
C TYR A 38 -10.57 -7.36 14.64
N CYS A 39 -9.63 -6.84 13.85
CA CYS A 39 -9.94 -6.23 12.57
C CYS A 39 -10.48 -7.22 11.54
N LYS A 40 -9.93 -8.44 11.47
CA LYS A 40 -10.44 -9.52 10.62
C LYS A 40 -11.88 -9.91 10.97
N ILE A 41 -12.19 -10.02 12.26
CA ILE A 41 -13.55 -10.32 12.73
C ILE A 41 -14.50 -9.19 12.35
N LEU A 42 -14.10 -7.94 12.58
CA LEU A 42 -14.95 -6.77 12.31
C LEU A 42 -15.24 -6.61 10.80
N ILE A 43 -14.26 -6.87 9.94
CA ILE A 43 -14.44 -6.94 8.48
C ILE A 43 -15.37 -8.11 8.11
N GLY A 44 -15.15 -9.30 8.69
CA GLY A 44 -15.98 -10.48 8.41
C GLY A 44 -17.46 -10.26 8.77
N VAL A 45 -17.73 -9.67 9.93
CA VAL A 45 -19.10 -9.34 10.37
C VAL A 45 -19.75 -8.31 9.44
N LYS A 46 -19.00 -7.28 9.01
CA LYS A 46 -19.48 -6.28 8.03
C LYS A 46 -19.79 -6.88 6.66
N SER A 47 -19.08 -7.93 6.23
CA SER A 47 -19.30 -8.56 4.92
C SER A 47 -20.48 -9.53 4.90
N ILE A 48 -20.81 -10.17 6.03
CA ILE A 48 -21.87 -11.19 6.10
C ILE A 48 -23.23 -10.57 6.37
N LEU A 49 -23.28 -9.46 7.10
CA LEU A 49 -24.53 -8.79 7.45
C LEU A 49 -24.82 -7.64 6.46
N PRO A 50 -25.94 -7.67 5.72
CA PRO A 50 -26.37 -6.57 4.86
C PRO A 50 -26.90 -5.41 5.71
N LEU A 51 -26.01 -4.72 6.43
CA LEU A 51 -26.35 -3.52 7.18
C LEU A 51 -26.47 -2.32 6.24
N PRO A 52 -27.54 -1.52 6.36
CA PRO A 52 -27.69 -0.28 5.62
C PRO A 52 -26.61 0.73 6.03
N GLU A 53 -26.21 1.62 5.09
CA GLU A 53 -25.02 2.47 5.24
C GLU A 53 -25.02 3.35 6.49
N HIS A 54 -26.19 3.82 6.92
CA HIS A 54 -26.34 4.66 8.12
C HIS A 54 -26.11 3.92 9.45
N MET A 55 -25.98 2.59 9.44
CA MET A 55 -25.68 1.77 10.62
C MET A 55 -24.26 1.18 10.59
N LYS A 56 -23.47 1.44 9.55
CA LYS A 56 -22.08 0.99 9.48
C LYS A 56 -21.22 1.92 10.33
N THR A 57 -20.85 1.47 11.53
CA THR A 57 -19.87 2.18 12.37
C THR A 57 -18.51 2.24 11.66
N ASP A 58 -17.86 3.39 11.71
CA ASP A 58 -16.50 3.55 11.18
C ASP A 58 -15.52 2.58 11.86
N SER A 59 -14.61 2.01 11.07
CA SER A 59 -13.58 1.13 11.60
C SER A 59 -12.55 1.96 12.39
N PRO A 60 -12.07 1.47 13.55
CA PRO A 60 -11.07 2.21 14.32
C PRO A 60 -9.74 2.30 13.55
N MET A 61 -8.98 3.38 13.76
CA MET A 61 -7.76 3.70 12.98
C MET A 61 -6.74 2.56 12.92
N PHE A 62 -6.61 1.74 13.96
CA PHE A 62 -5.68 0.60 13.99
C PHE A 62 -6.13 -0.59 13.11
N CYS A 63 -7.40 -0.64 12.71
CA CYS A 63 -7.94 -1.61 11.76
C CYS A 63 -7.85 -1.15 10.31
N ILE A 64 -7.57 0.13 10.12
CA ILE A 64 -7.06 0.66 8.87
C ILE A 64 -5.58 0.29 8.83
N LYS A 65 -5.29 -1.02 8.79
CA LYS A 65 -4.03 -1.47 8.19
C LYS A 65 -4.05 -0.86 6.83
N GLU A 66 -3.11 0.06 6.56
CA GLU A 66 -2.86 0.72 5.28
C GLU A 66 -3.69 0.02 4.24
N GLU A 67 -4.84 0.61 3.88
CA GLU A 67 -5.64 0.10 2.77
C GLU A 67 -4.60 -0.27 1.73
N LYS A 68 -4.45 -1.57 1.42
CA LYS A 68 -3.55 -1.99 0.35
C LYS A 68 -4.00 -1.11 -0.79
N LYS A 69 -3.26 -0.02 -1.07
CA LYS A 69 -3.76 1.09 -1.88
C LYS A 69 -4.29 0.40 -3.11
N GLN A 70 -5.62 0.35 -3.23
CA GLN A 70 -6.21 -0.60 -4.15
C GLN A 70 -5.71 -0.15 -5.50
N VAL A 71 -4.85 -0.97 -6.10
CA VAL A 71 -4.20 -0.64 -7.36
C VAL A 71 -5.34 -0.30 -8.30
N THR A 72 -5.39 0.95 -8.73
CA THR A 72 -6.57 1.41 -9.46
C THR A 72 -6.42 0.91 -10.88
N THR A 73 -7.15 -0.15 -11.20
CA THR A 73 -7.18 -0.69 -12.56
C THR A 73 -7.96 0.25 -13.47
N LYS A 74 -7.36 0.66 -14.58
CA LYS A 74 -7.95 1.53 -15.60
C LYS A 74 -7.90 0.84 -16.94
N GLU A 75 -9.01 0.84 -17.65
CA GLU A 75 -9.11 0.23 -18.98
C GLU A 75 -9.15 1.31 -20.05
N ILE A 76 -8.26 1.23 -21.03
CA ILE A 76 -8.20 2.17 -22.15
C ILE A 76 -8.75 1.48 -23.40
N TYR A 77 -9.83 2.04 -23.94
CA TYR A 77 -10.56 1.51 -25.10
C TYR A 77 -10.21 2.22 -26.42
N SER A 78 -9.20 3.09 -26.42
CA SER A 78 -8.74 3.78 -27.62
C SER A 78 -7.86 2.86 -28.47
N GLY A 79 -8.01 2.90 -29.80
CA GLY A 79 -7.03 2.32 -30.72
C GLY A 79 -5.93 3.31 -31.15
N ASP A 80 -6.12 4.61 -30.89
CA ASP A 80 -5.20 5.67 -31.26
C ASP A 80 -3.99 5.72 -30.31
N PRO A 81 -2.75 5.44 -30.81
CA PRO A 81 -1.53 5.47 -30.00
C PRO A 81 -1.26 6.80 -29.31
N ASP A 82 -1.60 7.92 -29.96
CA ASP A 82 -1.33 9.26 -29.40
C ASP A 82 -2.21 9.55 -28.19
N ARG A 83 -3.48 9.11 -28.27
CA ARG A 83 -4.41 9.20 -27.15
C ARG A 83 -4.01 8.27 -26.01
N ILE A 84 -3.60 7.04 -26.32
CA ILE A 84 -3.13 6.10 -25.29
C ILE A 84 -1.89 6.66 -24.60
N ALA A 85 -0.94 7.21 -25.35
CA ALA A 85 0.26 7.83 -24.79
C ALA A 85 -0.07 9.01 -23.86
N PHE A 86 -1.06 9.83 -24.23
CA PHE A 86 -1.55 10.91 -23.38
C PHE A 86 -2.20 10.39 -22.08
N GLU A 87 -3.02 9.35 -22.16
CA GLU A 87 -3.65 8.75 -20.99
C GLU A 87 -2.60 8.12 -20.04
N ILE A 88 -1.62 7.38 -20.58
CA ILE A 88 -0.49 6.84 -19.80
C ILE A 88 0.27 7.98 -19.10
N ALA A 89 0.65 9.04 -19.84
CA ALA A 89 1.35 10.19 -19.26
C ALA A 89 0.54 10.87 -18.15
N SER A 90 -0.78 10.96 -18.31
CA SER A 90 -1.68 11.54 -17.31
C SER A 90 -1.68 10.74 -16.01
N TYR A 91 -1.71 9.40 -16.11
CA TYR A 91 -1.65 8.53 -14.93
C TYR A 91 -0.27 8.50 -14.27
N VAL A 92 0.81 8.63 -15.05
CA VAL A 92 2.17 8.80 -14.52
C VAL A 92 2.25 10.07 -13.67
N LEU A 93 1.75 11.19 -14.20
CA LEU A 93 1.74 12.47 -13.48
C LEU A 93 0.87 12.41 -12.22
N ALA A 94 -0.34 11.83 -12.32
CA ALA A 94 -1.23 11.66 -11.19
C ALA A 94 -0.58 10.81 -10.08
N CYS A 95 0.06 9.70 -10.45
CA CYS A 95 0.78 8.84 -9.50
C CYS A 95 1.91 9.60 -8.80
N TRP A 96 2.69 10.38 -9.55
CA TRP A 96 3.76 11.18 -8.96
C TRP A 96 3.21 12.25 -8.01
N GLU A 97 2.15 12.97 -8.38
CA GLU A 97 1.59 14.04 -7.55
C GLU A 97 0.99 13.51 -6.24
N GLU A 98 0.34 12.36 -6.27
CA GLU A 98 -0.25 11.73 -5.08
C GLU A 98 0.81 11.05 -4.21
N ALA A 99 1.69 10.25 -4.82
CA ALA A 99 2.64 9.42 -4.08
C ALA A 99 3.85 10.20 -3.55
N SER A 100 4.29 11.27 -4.25
CA SER A 100 5.41 12.11 -3.77
C SER A 100 5.11 12.82 -2.44
N LYS A 101 3.84 13.10 -2.14
CA LYS A 101 3.41 13.72 -0.88
C LYS A 101 3.55 12.77 0.31
N VAL A 102 3.36 11.47 0.06
CA VAL A 102 3.42 10.41 1.09
C VAL A 102 4.83 9.83 1.17
N ASN A 103 5.60 9.90 0.08
CA ASN A 103 6.96 9.42 -0.04
C ASN A 103 7.12 7.92 0.30
N GLU A 104 6.21 7.10 -0.21
CA GLU A 104 6.17 5.65 -0.01
C GLU A 104 6.08 4.92 -1.34
N ASN A 105 6.84 3.82 -1.47
CA ASN A 105 6.79 2.92 -2.61
C ASN A 105 5.36 2.41 -2.83
N THR A 106 4.75 2.78 -3.95
CA THR A 106 3.33 2.54 -4.19
C THR A 106 3.06 2.18 -5.64
N LEU A 107 2.34 1.07 -5.88
CA LEU A 107 1.74 0.79 -7.18
C LEU A 107 0.43 1.58 -7.30
N CYS A 108 0.43 2.66 -8.09
CA CYS A 108 -0.70 3.58 -8.19
C CYS A 108 -1.80 3.03 -9.11
N TYR A 109 -1.42 2.61 -10.31
CA TYR A 109 -2.35 2.22 -11.37
C TYR A 109 -1.90 0.95 -12.08
N GLU A 110 -2.90 0.20 -12.55
CA GLU A 110 -2.72 -0.85 -13.55
C GLU A 110 -3.54 -0.46 -14.79
N ILE A 111 -2.87 -0.21 -15.91
CA ILE A 111 -3.52 0.20 -17.15
C ILE A 111 -3.67 -1.01 -18.07
N ILE A 112 -4.90 -1.38 -18.39
CA ILE A 112 -5.20 -2.46 -19.33
C ILE A 112 -5.58 -1.85 -20.68
N LEU A 113 -4.74 -2.08 -21.69
CA LEU A 113 -5.03 -1.68 -23.07
C LEU A 113 -5.97 -2.70 -23.71
N LYS A 114 -7.20 -2.29 -24.04
CA LYS A 114 -8.19 -3.17 -24.69
C LYS A 114 -8.12 -3.13 -26.22
N SER A 115 -7.62 -2.03 -26.77
CA SER A 115 -7.42 -1.83 -28.21
C SER A 115 -6.09 -1.12 -28.43
N LEU A 116 -5.43 -1.41 -29.55
CA LEU A 116 -4.23 -0.72 -30.00
C LEU A 116 -4.10 -0.89 -31.50
N ASN A 117 -3.99 0.21 -32.24
CA ASN A 117 -3.74 0.21 -33.68
C ASN A 117 -2.51 1.06 -33.99
N GLY A 118 -1.34 0.52 -33.65
CA GLY A 118 -0.05 1.16 -33.87
C GLY A 118 0.99 0.76 -32.83
N THR A 119 2.02 1.58 -32.68
CA THR A 119 3.09 1.36 -31.70
C THR A 119 3.17 2.56 -30.77
N ILE A 120 3.19 2.29 -29.46
CA ILE A 120 3.46 3.31 -28.44
C ILE A 120 4.92 3.16 -28.02
N THR A 121 5.68 4.25 -28.16
CA THR A 121 7.09 4.30 -27.76
C THR A 121 7.25 5.18 -26.52
N GLU A 122 8.39 5.05 -25.84
CA GLU A 122 8.74 5.90 -24.70
C GLU A 122 8.63 7.39 -25.03
N ASN A 123 9.14 7.80 -26.19
CA ASN A 123 9.16 9.20 -26.62
C ASN A 123 7.75 9.77 -26.73
N MET A 124 6.78 8.98 -27.23
CA MET A 124 5.40 9.43 -27.34
C MET A 124 4.78 9.78 -25.98
N VAL A 125 5.11 9.03 -24.92
CA VAL A 125 4.63 9.30 -23.56
C VAL A 125 5.42 10.45 -22.94
N ARG A 126 6.74 10.44 -23.09
CA ARG A 126 7.67 11.45 -22.57
C ARG A 126 7.35 12.85 -23.12
N ASP A 127 7.00 12.96 -24.39
CA ASP A 127 6.63 14.22 -25.04
C ASP A 127 5.35 14.82 -24.45
N LYS A 128 4.42 14.00 -23.93
CA LYS A 128 3.20 14.51 -23.27
C LYS A 128 3.47 15.05 -21.86
N LEU A 129 4.53 14.58 -21.19
CA LEU A 129 4.90 15.03 -19.84
C LEU A 129 5.58 16.41 -19.81
N LYS A 130 6.15 16.87 -20.94
CA LYS A 130 6.83 18.17 -21.07
C LYS A 130 7.88 18.37 -19.95
N ASP A 131 7.67 19.37 -19.09
CA ASP A 131 8.56 19.77 -17.99
C ASP A 131 8.74 18.65 -16.95
N TYR A 132 7.79 17.72 -16.87
CA TYR A 132 7.81 16.59 -15.95
C TYR A 132 8.46 15.34 -16.54
N SER A 133 9.08 15.41 -17.72
CA SER A 133 9.68 14.22 -18.36
C SER A 133 10.71 13.49 -17.49
N TYR A 134 11.39 14.18 -16.58
CA TYR A 134 12.39 13.60 -15.68
C TYR A 134 11.80 12.66 -14.61
N ILE A 135 10.49 12.73 -14.34
CA ILE A 135 9.85 11.90 -13.29
C ILE A 135 9.58 10.47 -13.76
N MET A 136 9.78 10.15 -15.04
CA MET A 136 9.38 8.87 -15.63
C MET A 136 10.57 8.02 -16.08
N LYS A 137 10.55 6.74 -15.66
CA LYS A 137 11.43 5.68 -16.14
C LYS A 137 10.62 4.62 -16.87
N TRP A 138 10.96 4.39 -18.13
CA TRP A 138 10.21 3.50 -19.03
C TRP A 138 10.90 2.15 -19.15
N ASN A 139 10.26 1.09 -18.61
CA ASN A 139 10.77 -0.28 -18.65
C ASN A 139 9.90 -1.21 -19.53
N VAL A 140 8.84 -0.67 -20.14
CA VAL A 140 7.80 -1.41 -20.87
C VAL A 140 8.25 -1.86 -22.28
N GLY A 141 9.29 -1.23 -22.83
CA GLY A 141 9.66 -1.34 -24.25
C GLY A 141 8.60 -0.77 -25.20
N ASP A 142 8.74 -1.01 -26.49
CA ASP A 142 7.72 -0.60 -27.47
C ASP A 142 6.45 -1.46 -27.34
N ILE A 143 5.30 -0.81 -27.30
CA ILE A 143 4.00 -1.49 -27.15
C ILE A 143 3.35 -1.61 -28.52
N GLN A 144 3.29 -2.83 -29.04
CA GLN A 144 2.70 -3.13 -30.35
C GLN A 144 1.40 -3.95 -30.24
N THR A 145 1.13 -4.52 -29.07
CA THR A 145 -0.04 -5.35 -28.79
C THR A 145 -0.73 -4.89 -27.51
N THR A 146 -1.98 -5.29 -27.34
CA THR A 146 -2.73 -5.08 -26.10
C THR A 146 -2.03 -5.79 -24.94
N LYS A 147 -1.77 -5.06 -23.86
CA LYS A 147 -1.14 -5.57 -22.63
C LYS A 147 -1.58 -4.77 -21.40
N SER A 148 -1.27 -5.31 -20.23
CA SER A 148 -1.37 -4.59 -18.95
C SER A 148 -0.05 -3.86 -18.68
N ILE A 149 -0.12 -2.65 -18.13
CA ILE A 149 1.01 -1.78 -17.80
C ILE A 149 0.88 -1.35 -16.35
N GLY A 150 1.93 -1.54 -15.55
CA GLY A 150 2.01 -1.04 -14.19
C GLY A 150 2.57 0.37 -14.12
N ILE A 151 2.00 1.22 -13.25
CA ILE A 151 2.55 2.54 -12.91
C ILE A 151 2.88 2.56 -11.42
N PHE A 152 4.17 2.52 -11.13
CA PHE A 152 4.69 2.39 -9.77
C PHE A 152 5.55 3.59 -9.40
N TYR A 153 5.30 4.17 -8.23
CA TYR A 153 6.15 5.22 -7.67
C TYR A 153 7.26 4.60 -6.81
N ASN A 154 8.50 4.94 -7.13
CA ASN A 154 9.71 4.60 -6.38
C ASN A 154 10.13 5.82 -5.54
N ALA A 155 9.96 5.72 -4.22
CA ALA A 155 10.25 6.77 -3.26
C ALA A 155 11.76 7.01 -3.07
N GLU A 156 12.61 6.01 -3.34
CA GLU A 156 14.07 6.15 -3.20
C GLU A 156 14.64 7.05 -4.31
N GLU A 157 14.18 6.83 -5.54
CA GLU A 157 14.61 7.59 -6.72
C GLU A 157 13.70 8.83 -6.99
N ASN A 158 12.55 8.95 -6.31
CA ASN A 158 11.51 9.95 -6.56
C ASN A 158 11.07 9.99 -8.03
N ILE A 159 10.85 8.80 -8.61
CA ILE A 159 10.43 8.61 -9.99
C ILE A 159 9.26 7.63 -10.07
N VAL A 160 8.54 7.69 -11.18
CA VAL A 160 7.51 6.74 -11.57
C VAL A 160 8.08 5.78 -12.61
N GLU A 161 8.08 4.51 -12.26
CA GLU A 161 8.46 3.41 -13.13
C GLU A 161 7.22 2.86 -13.84
N VAL A 162 7.32 2.77 -15.17
CA VAL A 162 6.30 2.15 -16.02
C VAL A 162 6.84 0.80 -16.48
N TYR A 163 6.13 -0.30 -16.23
CA TYR A 163 6.56 -1.67 -16.58
C TYR A 163 5.45 -2.52 -17.20
#